data_AF-A0A9P3CRW4-F1
#
_entry.id   AF-A0A9P3CRW4-F1
#
_cell.length_a   1.000
_cell.length_b   1.000
_cell.length_c   1.000
_cell.angle_alpha   90.00
_cell.angle_beta   90.00
_cell.angle_gamma   90.00
#
_symmetry.space_group_name_H-M   'P 1'
#
loop_
_entity.id
_entity.type
_entity.pdbx_description
1 polymer ?
#
loop_
_entity_poly.entity_id
_entity_poly.type
_entity_poly.pdbx_seq_one_letter_code
_entity_poly.pdbx_strand_id
1 'polypeptide(L)'
;MQFSLLTSLFAVTASAAAQTVLPPKTEPTAPASVWLYTAFVDCEPTLFEMQTPKGIRKAIPIIGGNFTGPHLSGKVLDLGADWGLTDPQTGLFSADTRYNLQTYDGANLFLQTSGNKNPDGTSHLRVIIETGDPKYYWLNNLVAFGLLQRVSTSETYFTLRIDVWHLEGPNYNGTFLNGTTYGI
;
A
#
# COMPACT_ATOMS: atom_id res chain seq x y z
N MET A 1 87.62 23.38 -3.83
CA MET A 1 86.20 23.63 -3.45
C MET A 1 85.34 22.65 -4.25
N GLN A 2 84.95 21.52 -3.66
CA GLN A 2 84.03 20.56 -4.28
C GLN A 2 82.67 20.69 -3.60
N PHE A 3 81.66 21.13 -4.35
CA PHE A 3 80.26 21.15 -3.92
C PHE A 3 79.67 19.76 -4.16
N SER A 4 79.23 19.10 -3.09
CA SER A 4 78.49 17.83 -3.17
C SER A 4 76.99 18.17 -3.16
N LEU A 5 76.28 17.88 -4.26
CA LEU A 5 74.83 17.97 -4.33
C LEU A 5 74.22 16.74 -3.66
N LEU A 6 73.52 16.92 -2.53
CA LEU A 6 72.59 15.90 -2.02
C LEU A 6 71.27 16.00 -2.79
N THR A 7 70.96 14.98 -3.60
CA THR A 7 69.63 14.74 -4.15
C THR A 7 68.76 14.06 -3.10
N SER A 8 67.81 14.80 -2.53
CA SER A 8 66.81 14.27 -1.61
C SER A 8 65.73 13.51 -2.39
N LEU A 9 65.68 12.19 -2.25
CA LEU A 9 64.65 11.34 -2.83
C LEU A 9 63.41 11.34 -1.92
N PHE A 10 62.35 12.07 -2.29
CA PHE A 10 61.06 11.96 -1.61
C PHE A 10 60.34 10.69 -2.08
N ALA A 11 60.20 9.69 -1.21
CA ALA A 11 59.35 8.53 -1.46
C ALA A 11 57.88 8.92 -1.22
N VAL A 12 57.10 9.03 -2.31
CA VAL A 12 55.64 9.17 -2.21
C VAL A 12 55.05 7.78 -1.96
N THR A 13 54.62 7.50 -0.73
CA THR A 13 53.82 6.32 -0.43
C THR A 13 52.37 6.58 -0.85
N ALA A 14 51.99 6.09 -2.03
CA ALA A 14 50.60 6.05 -2.43
C ALA A 14 49.86 5.01 -1.57
N SER A 15 49.10 5.47 -0.57
CA SER A 15 48.15 4.62 0.15
C SER A 15 46.96 4.35 -0.77
N ALA A 16 46.96 3.20 -1.42
CA ALA A 16 45.79 2.72 -2.16
C ALA A 16 44.71 2.35 -1.14
N ALA A 17 43.67 3.18 -1.03
CA ALA A 17 42.47 2.82 -0.29
C ALA A 17 41.91 1.53 -0.90
N ALA A 18 41.88 0.44 -0.12
CA ALA A 18 41.28 -0.81 -0.53
C ALA A 18 39.81 -0.55 -0.87
N GLN A 19 39.45 -0.62 -2.15
CA GLN A 19 38.06 -0.57 -2.56
C GLN A 19 37.35 -1.80 -2.00
N THR A 20 36.32 -1.58 -1.19
CA THR A 20 35.41 -2.64 -0.75
C THR A 20 34.73 -3.24 -1.97
N VAL A 21 35.14 -4.44 -2.35
CA VAL A 21 34.47 -5.21 -3.40
C VAL A 21 33.10 -5.62 -2.86
N LEU A 22 32.04 -5.05 -3.42
CA LEU A 22 30.68 -5.46 -3.09
C LEU A 22 30.48 -6.93 -3.52
N PRO A 23 29.73 -7.73 -2.74
CA PRO A 23 29.44 -9.10 -3.12
C PRO A 23 28.74 -9.15 -4.50
N PRO A 24 28.88 -10.26 -5.24
CA PRO A 24 28.20 -10.42 -6.52
C PRO A 24 26.71 -10.17 -6.35
N LYS A 25 26.13 -9.40 -7.28
CA LYS A 25 24.72 -9.06 -7.29
C LYS A 25 23.90 -10.34 -7.50
N THR A 26 23.40 -10.92 -6.41
CA THR A 26 22.40 -11.97 -6.44
C THR A 26 21.02 -11.34 -6.56
N GLU A 27 20.14 -11.96 -7.35
CA GLU A 27 18.75 -11.52 -7.44
C GLU A 27 18.05 -11.79 -6.09
N PRO A 28 17.36 -10.79 -5.50
CA PRO A 28 16.67 -11.00 -4.24
C PRO A 28 15.46 -11.93 -4.43
N THR A 29 15.22 -12.81 -3.45
CA THR A 29 13.99 -13.60 -3.41
C THR A 29 12.79 -12.69 -3.17
N ALA A 30 11.71 -12.87 -3.94
CA ALA A 30 10.48 -12.14 -3.74
C ALA A 30 9.88 -12.43 -2.36
N PRO A 31 9.34 -11.43 -1.65
CA PRO A 31 8.66 -11.65 -0.38
C PRO A 31 7.37 -12.46 -0.61
N ALA A 32 7.02 -13.31 0.35
CA ALA A 32 5.74 -14.00 0.34
C ALA A 32 4.59 -13.02 0.67
N SER A 33 3.36 -13.42 0.35
CA SER A 33 2.15 -12.66 0.66
C SER A 33 1.12 -13.52 1.39
N VAL A 34 0.42 -12.90 2.34
CA VAL A 34 -0.57 -13.55 3.20
C VAL A 34 -1.93 -12.91 2.96
N TRP A 35 -2.96 -13.74 2.75
CA TRP A 35 -4.34 -13.25 2.55
C TRP A 35 -4.88 -12.64 3.84
N LEU A 36 -5.31 -11.38 3.75
CA LEU A 36 -5.79 -10.61 4.89
C LEU A 36 -7.33 -10.65 5.00
N TYR A 37 -8.02 -10.27 3.92
CA TYR A 37 -9.47 -10.36 3.78
C TYR A 37 -9.90 -10.22 2.32
N THR A 38 -11.13 -10.57 2.03
CA THR A 38 -11.86 -10.14 0.83
C THR A 38 -12.98 -9.20 1.23
N ALA A 39 -13.10 -8.07 0.53
CA ALA A 39 -14.19 -7.11 0.70
C ALA A 39 -15.09 -7.07 -0.54
N PHE A 40 -16.39 -6.99 -0.30
CA PHE A 40 -17.39 -6.58 -1.27
C PHE A 40 -17.82 -5.17 -0.90
N VAL A 41 -17.50 -4.20 -1.75
CA VAL A 41 -17.72 -2.76 -1.51
C VAL A 41 -18.80 -2.28 -2.47
N ASP A 42 -19.89 -1.75 -1.92
CA ASP A 42 -20.99 -1.19 -2.69
C ASP A 42 -20.77 0.30 -2.91
N CYS A 43 -20.94 0.74 -4.15
CA CYS A 43 -20.72 2.11 -4.58
C CYS A 43 -21.90 2.64 -5.39
N GLU A 44 -22.21 3.92 -5.22
CA GLU A 44 -23.13 4.63 -6.10
C GLU A 44 -22.48 4.93 -7.46
N PRO A 45 -23.29 5.28 -8.48
CA PRO A 45 -22.80 5.93 -9.68
C PRO A 45 -21.95 7.17 -9.37
N THR A 46 -21.06 7.52 -10.29
CA THR A 46 -20.23 8.71 -10.22
C THR A 46 -21.09 9.97 -10.02
N LEU A 47 -20.90 10.69 -8.91
CA LEU A 47 -21.61 11.95 -8.63
C LEU A 47 -20.93 13.18 -9.22
N PHE A 48 -19.61 13.14 -9.37
CA PHE A 48 -18.83 14.22 -9.96
C PHE A 48 -17.94 13.66 -11.05
N GLU A 49 -18.00 14.25 -12.24
CA GLU A 49 -17.12 13.91 -13.35
C GLU A 49 -16.74 15.18 -14.13
N MET A 50 -15.46 15.55 -14.10
CA MET A 50 -15.00 16.77 -14.77
C MET A 50 -13.54 16.69 -15.18
N GLN A 51 -13.21 17.24 -16.35
CA GLN A 51 -11.82 17.47 -16.74
C GLN A 51 -11.19 18.51 -15.79
N THR A 52 -10.06 18.13 -15.19
CA THR A 52 -9.23 18.98 -14.34
C THR A 52 -7.80 19.08 -14.90
N PRO A 53 -6.91 19.92 -14.34
CA PRO A 53 -5.51 19.98 -14.77
C PRO A 53 -4.74 18.65 -14.62
N LYS A 54 -5.27 17.67 -13.89
CA LYS A 54 -4.61 16.36 -13.68
C LYS A 54 -5.22 15.22 -14.49
N GLY A 55 -6.43 15.40 -15.05
CA GLY A 55 -7.20 14.34 -15.70
C GLY A 55 -8.69 14.50 -15.44
N ILE A 56 -9.49 13.52 -15.87
CA ILE A 56 -10.93 13.50 -15.60
C ILE A 56 -11.13 13.00 -14.17
N ARG A 57 -11.43 13.91 -13.25
CA ARG A 57 -11.68 13.59 -11.83
C ARG A 57 -13.05 12.96 -11.70
N LYS A 58 -13.14 11.85 -10.97
CA LYS A 58 -14.40 11.22 -10.57
C LYS A 58 -14.55 11.25 -9.05
N ALA A 59 -15.78 11.37 -8.57
CA ALA A 59 -16.12 11.10 -7.16
C ALA A 59 -17.22 10.04 -7.11
N ILE A 60 -16.92 8.91 -6.47
CA ILE A 60 -17.76 7.72 -6.41
C ILE A 60 -18.01 7.40 -4.93
N PRO A 61 -19.24 7.63 -4.42
CA PRO A 61 -19.58 7.33 -3.03
C PRO A 61 -19.42 5.84 -2.71
N ILE A 62 -18.91 5.55 -1.51
CA ILE A 62 -18.87 4.20 -0.94
C ILE A 62 -19.98 4.13 0.10
N ILE A 63 -20.97 3.27 -0.16
CA ILE A 63 -22.25 3.23 0.58
C ILE A 63 -22.42 1.98 1.43
N GLY A 64 -21.41 1.11 1.48
CA GLY A 64 -21.41 -0.04 2.37
C GLY A 64 -20.82 -1.28 1.73
N GLY A 65 -21.29 -2.44 2.21
CA GLY A 65 -20.78 -3.74 1.86
C GLY A 65 -20.24 -4.50 3.07
N ASN A 66 -19.42 -5.53 2.82
CA ASN A 66 -18.89 -6.40 3.85
C ASN A 66 -17.46 -6.85 3.55
N PHE A 67 -16.77 -7.39 4.55
CA PHE A 67 -15.48 -8.04 4.36
C PHE A 67 -15.34 -9.25 5.26
N THR A 68 -14.54 -10.22 4.83
CA THR A 68 -14.29 -11.47 5.55
C THR A 68 -12.86 -11.94 5.30
N GLY A 69 -12.22 -12.37 6.38
CA GLY A 69 -10.85 -12.89 6.42
C GLY A 69 -10.63 -13.68 7.70
N PRO A 70 -9.48 -14.38 7.82
CA PRO A 70 -9.22 -15.31 8.93
C PRO A 70 -9.21 -14.63 10.31
N HIS A 71 -8.78 -13.36 10.38
CA HIS A 71 -8.66 -12.59 11.62
C HIS A 71 -9.45 -11.28 11.60
N LEU A 72 -10.14 -10.97 10.50
CA LEU A 72 -10.81 -9.69 10.28
C LEU A 72 -12.12 -9.93 9.53
N SER A 73 -13.26 -9.63 10.16
CA SER A 73 -14.57 -9.71 9.51
C SER A 73 -15.49 -8.59 10.00
N GLY A 74 -16.34 -8.07 9.11
CA GLY A 74 -17.19 -6.94 9.43
C GLY A 74 -17.91 -6.34 8.23
N LYS A 75 -18.26 -5.05 8.38
CA LYS A 75 -18.99 -4.27 7.37
C LYS A 75 -18.15 -3.09 6.87
N VAL A 76 -18.34 -2.73 5.61
CA VAL A 76 -17.93 -1.44 5.07
C VAL A 76 -18.98 -0.42 5.52
N LEU A 77 -18.57 0.73 6.03
CA LEU A 77 -19.50 1.78 6.43
C LEU A 77 -19.94 2.61 5.23
N ASP A 78 -21.16 3.15 5.29
CA ASP A 78 -21.65 4.21 4.40
C ASP A 78 -20.95 5.53 4.75
N LEU A 79 -19.66 5.58 4.44
CA LEU A 79 -18.77 6.67 4.76
C LEU A 79 -17.52 6.62 3.87
N GLY A 80 -17.37 7.65 3.05
CA GLY A 80 -16.20 7.84 2.21
C GLY A 80 -16.54 7.82 0.72
N ALA A 81 -15.49 7.88 -0.09
CA ALA A 81 -15.61 7.82 -1.54
C ALA A 81 -14.29 7.38 -2.17
N ASP A 82 -14.36 7.08 -3.47
CA ASP A 82 -13.22 7.08 -4.38
C ASP A 82 -13.20 8.40 -5.13
N TRP A 83 -12.15 9.19 -4.92
CA TRP A 83 -11.86 10.43 -5.62
C TRP A 83 -10.91 10.20 -6.79
N GLY A 84 -11.07 9.11 -7.53
CA GLY A 84 -10.11 8.70 -8.55
C GLY A 84 -10.02 9.62 -9.77
N LEU A 85 -9.06 9.31 -10.63
CA LEU A 85 -8.67 10.12 -11.77
C LEU A 85 -8.57 9.24 -13.01
N THR A 86 -9.27 9.59 -14.08
CA THR A 86 -9.08 8.96 -15.38
C THR A 86 -8.06 9.76 -16.19
N ASP A 87 -7.02 9.08 -16.66
CA ASP A 87 -6.05 9.62 -17.60
C ASP A 87 -6.73 9.82 -18.97
N PRO A 88 -6.81 11.06 -19.49
CA PRO A 88 -7.44 11.34 -20.79
C PRO A 88 -6.73 10.68 -21.98
N GLN A 89 -5.44 10.35 -21.88
CA GLN A 89 -4.69 9.76 -22.98
C GLN A 89 -4.93 8.26 -23.10
N THR A 90 -5.00 7.56 -21.97
CA THR A 90 -5.15 6.08 -21.93
C THR A 90 -6.57 5.63 -21.62
N GLY A 91 -7.40 6.48 -21.02
CA GLY A 91 -8.70 6.12 -20.47
C GLY A 91 -8.62 5.28 -19.18
N LEU A 92 -7.42 5.03 -18.66
CA LEU A 92 -7.23 4.23 -17.45
C LEU A 92 -7.59 5.05 -16.21
N PHE A 93 -8.31 4.41 -15.29
CA PHE A 93 -8.73 5.00 -14.02
C PHE A 93 -7.74 4.64 -12.92
N SER A 94 -7.36 5.63 -12.12
CA SER A 94 -6.59 5.46 -10.90
C SER A 94 -7.46 5.76 -9.70
N ALA A 95 -7.69 4.78 -8.84
CA ALA A 95 -8.44 4.93 -7.59
C ALA A 95 -7.65 5.75 -6.57
N ASP A 96 -8.36 6.55 -5.78
CA ASP A 96 -7.83 7.29 -4.63
C ASP A 96 -8.94 7.43 -3.59
N THR A 97 -8.96 6.53 -2.61
CA THR A 97 -10.09 6.36 -1.70
C THR A 97 -9.72 6.66 -0.26
N ARG A 98 -10.74 7.03 0.49
CA ARG A 98 -10.75 7.11 1.96
C ARG A 98 -12.14 6.70 2.43
N TYR A 99 -12.19 5.69 3.27
CA TYR A 99 -13.43 5.09 3.76
C TYR A 99 -13.18 4.32 5.06
N ASN A 100 -14.22 3.72 5.62
CA ASN A 100 -14.12 3.02 6.89
C ASN A 100 -14.66 1.59 6.82
N LEU A 101 -13.96 0.71 7.53
CA LEU A 101 -14.46 -0.60 7.91
C LEU A 101 -14.81 -0.60 9.39
N GLN A 102 -15.81 -1.40 9.78
CA GLN A 102 -16.10 -1.71 11.16
C GLN A 102 -16.17 -3.22 11.35
N THR A 103 -15.34 -3.75 12.24
CA THR A 103 -15.35 -5.18 12.58
C THR A 103 -16.62 -5.54 13.35
N TYR A 104 -17.01 -6.81 13.33
CA TYR A 104 -18.21 -7.26 14.06
C TYR A 104 -18.08 -7.16 15.58
N ASP A 105 -16.87 -7.10 16.11
CA ASP A 105 -16.59 -6.84 17.53
C ASP A 105 -16.37 -5.35 17.86
N GLY A 106 -16.60 -4.45 16.90
CA GLY A 106 -16.78 -3.02 17.16
C GLY A 106 -15.57 -2.12 16.89
N ALA A 107 -14.45 -2.65 16.41
CA ALA A 107 -13.29 -1.84 16.05
C ALA A 107 -13.54 -1.06 14.76
N ASN A 108 -13.22 0.24 14.78
CA ASN A 108 -13.25 1.09 13.59
C ASN A 108 -11.87 1.12 12.94
N LEU A 109 -11.85 0.92 11.62
CA LEU A 109 -10.64 0.95 10.81
C LEU A 109 -10.82 2.05 9.75
N PHE A 110 -9.89 2.98 9.70
CA PHE A 110 -9.78 3.94 8.61
C PHE A 110 -8.93 3.33 7.49
N LEU A 111 -9.40 3.44 6.26
CA LEU A 111 -8.71 2.94 5.09
C LEU A 111 -8.36 4.06 4.13
N GLN A 112 -7.16 4.00 3.57
CA GLN A 112 -6.80 4.71 2.35
C GLN A 112 -6.33 3.70 1.32
N THR A 113 -6.94 3.69 0.13
CA THR A 113 -6.46 2.83 -0.96
C THR A 113 -6.22 3.63 -2.22
N SER A 114 -5.14 3.36 -2.92
CA SER A 114 -4.86 4.01 -4.20
C SER A 114 -4.15 3.08 -5.16
N GLY A 115 -4.41 3.25 -6.46
CA GLY A 115 -3.82 2.36 -7.45
C GLY A 115 -4.43 2.46 -8.83
N ASN A 116 -3.74 1.90 -9.81
CA ASN A 116 -4.11 2.01 -11.22
C ASN A 116 -4.97 0.83 -11.64
N LYS A 117 -5.96 1.09 -12.50
CA LYS A 117 -6.57 0.08 -13.35
C LYS A 117 -5.58 -0.35 -14.43
N ASN A 118 -5.51 -1.66 -14.61
CA ASN A 118 -4.73 -2.33 -15.64
C ASN A 118 -5.59 -2.52 -16.90
N PRO A 119 -4.95 -2.75 -18.07
CA PRO A 119 -5.67 -3.00 -19.32
C PRO A 119 -6.61 -4.22 -19.28
N ASP A 120 -6.35 -5.20 -18.42
CA ASP A 120 -7.20 -6.38 -18.22
C ASP A 120 -8.46 -6.09 -17.37
N GLY A 121 -8.63 -4.85 -16.91
CA GLY A 121 -9.78 -4.40 -16.12
C GLY A 121 -9.61 -4.57 -14.60
N THR A 122 -8.58 -5.28 -14.14
CA THR A 122 -8.23 -5.36 -12.71
C THR A 122 -7.60 -4.05 -12.24
N SER A 123 -7.60 -3.79 -10.93
CA SER A 123 -6.80 -2.71 -10.35
C SER A 123 -5.89 -3.26 -9.26
N HIS A 124 -4.65 -2.78 -9.23
CA HIS A 124 -3.72 -3.08 -8.13
C HIS A 124 -3.69 -1.89 -7.20
N LEU A 125 -4.08 -2.12 -5.95
CA LEU A 125 -4.19 -1.09 -4.92
C LEU A 125 -3.07 -1.23 -3.91
N ARG A 126 -2.49 -0.11 -3.48
CA ARG A 126 -1.90 0.02 -2.16
C ARG A 126 -3.03 0.15 -1.15
N VAL A 127 -2.89 -0.49 0.01
CA VAL A 127 -3.86 -0.42 1.11
C VAL A 127 -3.15 0.06 2.37
N ILE A 128 -3.65 1.14 2.97
CA ILE A 128 -3.27 1.63 4.29
C ILE A 128 -4.46 1.42 5.22
N ILE A 129 -4.19 0.90 6.42
CA ILE A 129 -5.18 0.69 7.47
C ILE A 129 -4.70 1.42 8.71
N GLU A 130 -5.59 2.16 9.35
CA GLU A 130 -5.34 2.84 10.61
C GLU A 130 -6.41 2.47 11.64
N THR A 131 -5.98 2.13 12.85
CA THR A 131 -6.89 1.92 13.98
C THR A 131 -6.19 2.16 15.32
N GLY A 132 -6.95 2.68 16.28
CA GLY A 132 -6.53 2.77 17.68
C GLY A 132 -6.95 1.56 18.52
N ASP A 133 -7.66 0.59 17.93
CA ASP A 133 -8.14 -0.57 18.68
C ASP A 133 -6.98 -1.51 19.06
N PRO A 134 -6.77 -1.81 20.36
CA PRO A 134 -5.69 -2.69 20.82
C PRO A 134 -5.64 -4.05 20.15
N LYS A 135 -6.79 -4.66 19.81
CA LYS A 135 -6.84 -5.99 19.19
C LYS A 135 -6.37 -5.95 17.74
N TYR A 136 -6.61 -4.84 17.05
CA TYR A 136 -6.30 -4.69 15.63
C TYR A 136 -5.11 -3.77 15.36
N TYR A 137 -4.39 -3.35 16.40
CA TYR A 137 -3.30 -2.39 16.29
C TYR A 137 -2.14 -2.86 15.41
N TRP A 138 -1.98 -4.18 15.25
CA TRP A 138 -1.01 -4.79 14.34
C TRP A 138 -1.22 -4.38 12.87
N LEU A 139 -2.44 -4.05 12.46
CA LEU A 139 -2.78 -3.63 11.09
C LEU A 139 -2.04 -2.35 10.68
N ASN A 140 -1.73 -1.46 11.63
CA ASN A 140 -1.07 -0.17 11.38
C ASN A 140 0.33 -0.31 10.76
N ASN A 141 0.97 -1.48 10.89
CA ASN A 141 2.36 -1.70 10.47
C ASN A 141 2.49 -2.62 9.25
N LEU A 142 1.36 -3.01 8.64
CA LEU A 142 1.36 -3.86 7.47
C LEU A 142 1.74 -3.07 6.21
N VAL A 143 2.48 -3.74 5.33
CA VAL A 143 2.54 -3.36 3.92
C VAL A 143 1.50 -4.20 3.19
N ALA A 144 0.35 -3.60 2.90
CA ALA A 144 -0.78 -4.27 2.28
C ALA A 144 -1.07 -3.77 0.86
N PHE A 145 -1.58 -4.69 0.04
CA PHE A 145 -2.00 -4.44 -1.33
C PHE A 145 -3.28 -5.21 -1.66
N GLY A 146 -4.03 -4.72 -2.63
CA GLY A 146 -5.31 -5.32 -3.03
C GLY A 146 -5.44 -5.51 -4.53
N LEU A 147 -6.17 -6.54 -4.92
CA LEU A 147 -6.61 -6.77 -6.30
C LEU A 147 -8.11 -6.49 -6.36
N LEU A 148 -8.48 -5.45 -7.11
CA LEU A 148 -9.85 -4.99 -7.25
C LEU A 148 -10.43 -5.40 -8.60
N GLN A 149 -11.66 -5.90 -8.55
CA GLN A 149 -12.48 -6.22 -9.71
C GLN A 149 -13.91 -5.73 -9.49
N ARG A 150 -14.60 -5.30 -10.55
CA ARG A 150 -16.05 -5.08 -10.49
C ARG A 150 -16.76 -6.42 -10.67
N VAL A 151 -17.67 -6.76 -9.76
CA VAL A 151 -18.34 -8.08 -9.74
C VAL A 151 -19.84 -8.03 -9.95
N SER A 152 -20.47 -6.87 -9.73
CA SER A 152 -21.89 -6.67 -10.05
C SER A 152 -22.13 -5.22 -10.47
N THR A 153 -23.18 -5.01 -11.25
CA THR A 153 -23.71 -3.69 -11.61
C THR A 153 -25.23 -3.79 -11.59
N SER A 154 -25.88 -2.85 -10.91
CA SER A 154 -27.34 -2.64 -10.96
C SER A 154 -27.64 -1.26 -11.54
N GLU A 155 -28.91 -0.87 -11.56
CA GLU A 155 -29.33 0.47 -11.98
C GLU A 155 -28.90 1.57 -10.99
N THR A 156 -28.75 1.24 -9.70
CA THR A 156 -28.58 2.22 -8.62
C THR A 156 -27.26 2.13 -7.87
N TYR A 157 -26.56 1.00 -7.97
CA TYR A 157 -25.23 0.79 -7.37
C TYR A 157 -24.45 -0.30 -8.11
N PHE A 158 -23.15 -0.39 -7.85
CA PHE A 158 -22.32 -1.51 -8.30
C PHE A 158 -21.46 -2.02 -7.15
N THR A 159 -21.11 -3.32 -7.19
CA THR A 159 -20.25 -3.93 -6.18
C THR A 159 -18.86 -4.21 -6.75
N LEU A 160 -17.85 -3.82 -5.99
CA LEU A 160 -16.45 -4.15 -6.21
C LEU A 160 -16.04 -5.28 -5.27
N ARG A 161 -15.32 -6.27 -5.79
CA ARG A 161 -14.57 -7.23 -4.97
C ARG A 161 -13.14 -6.76 -4.85
N ILE A 162 -12.62 -6.70 -3.63
CA ILE A 162 -11.22 -6.39 -3.33
C ILE A 162 -10.67 -7.53 -2.50
N ASP A 163 -9.79 -8.33 -3.08
CA ASP A 163 -9.00 -9.29 -2.33
C ASP A 163 -7.76 -8.56 -1.81
N VAL A 164 -7.48 -8.60 -0.51
CA VAL A 164 -6.38 -7.88 0.14
C VAL A 164 -5.38 -8.86 0.73
N TRP A 165 -4.11 -8.59 0.48
CA TRP A 165 -2.97 -9.31 1.03
C TRP A 165 -2.03 -8.34 1.73
N HIS A 166 -1.18 -8.86 2.62
CA HIS A 166 -0.03 -8.15 3.12
C HIS A 166 1.25 -8.95 2.86
N LEU A 167 2.38 -8.26 2.81
CA LEU A 167 3.68 -8.93 2.78
C LEU A 167 3.83 -9.79 4.05
N GLU A 168 4.33 -11.00 3.88
CA GLU A 168 4.77 -11.80 5.02
C GLU A 168 5.85 -11.02 5.77
N GLY A 169 5.69 -10.91 7.08
CA GLY A 169 6.47 -10.03 7.92
C GLY A 169 6.81 -10.68 9.27
N PRO A 170 7.46 -9.93 10.16
CA PRO A 170 7.69 -10.41 11.52
C PRO A 170 6.35 -10.74 12.20
N ASN A 171 6.38 -11.60 13.21
CA ASN A 171 5.20 -11.81 14.06
C ASN A 171 4.77 -10.46 14.65
N TYR A 172 3.63 -9.94 14.19
CA TYR A 172 3.07 -8.71 14.72
C TYR A 172 2.37 -8.92 16.08
N ASN A 173 2.32 -10.17 16.55
CA ASN A 173 2.09 -10.51 17.95
C ASN A 173 3.34 -10.20 18.76
N GLY A 174 3.36 -9.05 19.44
CA GLY A 174 4.54 -8.67 20.19
C GLY A 174 4.39 -7.43 21.04
N THR A 175 5.43 -7.23 21.84
CA THR A 175 5.65 -5.99 22.59
C THR A 175 6.21 -4.95 21.62
N PHE A 176 5.47 -3.86 21.43
CA PHE A 176 5.90 -2.69 20.68
C PHE A 176 7.10 -2.04 21.38
N LEU A 177 7.85 -1.21 20.64
CA LEU A 177 9.07 -0.56 21.17
C LEU A 177 8.84 0.22 22.47
N ASN A 178 7.60 0.65 22.74
CA ASN A 178 7.20 1.36 23.96
C ASN A 178 6.75 0.43 25.12
N GLY A 179 6.88 -0.89 24.98
CA GLY A 179 6.48 -1.86 26.00
C GLY A 179 5.02 -2.31 25.94
N THR A 180 4.20 -1.77 25.04
CA THR A 180 2.78 -2.18 24.91
C THR A 180 2.67 -3.50 24.17
N THR A 181 1.79 -4.41 24.59
CA THR A 181 1.54 -5.66 23.88
C THR A 181 0.14 -5.63 23.27
N TYR A 182 0.06 -5.85 21.95
CA TYR A 182 -1.18 -6.03 21.22
C TYR A 182 -1.14 -7.41 20.55
N GLY A 183 -2.28 -8.09 20.45
CA GLY A 183 -2.38 -9.45 19.90
C GLY A 183 -3.61 -9.63 19.03
N ILE A 184 -3.55 -10.66 18.17
CA ILE A 184 -4.72 -11.26 17.48
C ILE A 184 -5.52 -12.15 18.42
#